data_AF-A0A833ZVQ5-F1
#
_entry.id   AF-A0A833ZVQ5-F1
#
_cell.length_a   1.000
_cell.length_b   1.000
_cell.length_c   1.000
_cell.angle_alpha   90.00
_cell.angle_beta   90.00
_cell.angle_gamma   90.00
#
_symmetry.space_group_name_H-M   'P 1'
#
loop_
_entity.id
_entity.type
_entity.pdbx_description
1 polymer ?
#
loop_
_entity_poly.entity_id
_entity_poly.type
_entity_poly.pdbx_seq_one_letter_code
_entity_poly.pdbx_strand_id
1 'polypeptide(L)'
;MAPEVIRMQDNNPFSFQSDVYSYGIVLYELMTGELPYSHINNRDQIIFMVGRGYASPDLSKLYKNCPKAMKRLVADCVKKVKEERPLFPQILSSIELLQHSLPKINRSASEPSLHRAAHTEDINACTLTTSPRLPVF
;
A
#
# COMPACT_ATOMS: atom_id res chain seq x y z
N MET A 1 12.69 9.50 3.81
CA MET A 1 12.89 10.95 3.55
C MET A 1 13.15 11.15 2.07
N ALA A 2 12.68 12.26 1.50
CA ALA A 2 12.96 12.62 0.11
C ALA A 2 14.46 12.97 -0.09
N PRO A 3 15.04 12.77 -1.29
CA PRO A 3 16.46 13.01 -1.54
C PRO A 3 16.92 14.43 -1.18
N GLU A 4 16.14 15.45 -1.53
CA GLU A 4 16.42 16.86 -1.23
C GLU A 4 16.43 17.16 0.28
N VAL A 5 15.53 16.51 1.04
CA VAL A 5 15.50 16.62 2.50
C VAL A 5 16.67 15.89 3.14
N ILE A 6 17.15 14.80 2.55
CA ILE A 6 18.37 14.12 3.01
C ILE A 6 19.60 15.01 2.77
N ARG A 7 19.69 15.67 1.61
CA ARG A 7 20.86 16.48 1.25
C ARG A 7 20.99 17.77 2.06
N MET A 8 19.88 18.35 2.52
CA MET A 8 19.86 19.61 3.28
C MET A 8 20.67 20.74 2.63
N GLN A 9 20.63 20.83 1.29
CA GLN A 9 21.38 21.85 0.52
C GLN A 9 20.58 23.15 0.34
N ASP A 10 19.25 23.04 0.23
CA ASP A 10 18.36 24.18 0.14
C ASP A 10 18.14 24.78 1.54
N ASN A 11 17.94 26.10 1.64
CA ASN A 11 17.60 26.77 2.91
C ASN A 11 16.35 26.15 3.58
N ASN A 12 15.38 25.72 2.77
CA ASN A 12 14.23 24.95 3.22
C ASN A 12 13.93 23.83 2.20
N PRO A 13 14.37 22.58 2.45
CA PRO A 13 14.10 21.46 1.56
C PRO A 13 12.70 20.85 1.75
N PHE A 14 11.97 21.26 2.80
CA PHE A 14 10.63 20.78 3.08
C PHE A 14 9.60 21.50 2.19
N SER A 15 8.79 20.72 1.50
CA SER A 15 7.79 21.19 0.55
C SER A 15 6.64 20.19 0.44
N PHE A 16 5.54 20.57 -0.21
CA PHE A 16 4.47 19.62 -0.51
C PHE A 16 4.99 18.40 -1.29
N GLN A 17 5.97 18.60 -2.17
CA GLN A 17 6.59 17.52 -2.93
C GLN A 17 7.44 16.58 -2.05
N SER A 18 8.04 17.07 -0.96
CA SER A 18 8.74 16.18 -0.01
C SER A 18 7.75 15.29 0.75
N ASP A 19 6.55 15.81 1.06
CA ASP A 19 5.46 15.03 1.65
C ASP A 19 4.86 14.03 0.65
N VAL A 20 4.79 14.40 -0.62
CA VAL A 20 4.39 13.46 -1.68
C VAL A 20 5.37 12.30 -1.79
N TYR A 21 6.67 12.54 -1.66
CA TYR A 21 7.65 11.46 -1.68
C TYR A 21 7.48 10.53 -0.48
N SER A 22 7.29 11.07 0.73
CA SER A 22 7.06 10.23 1.91
C SER A 22 5.76 9.43 1.78
N TYR A 23 4.70 10.02 1.22
CA TYR A 23 3.48 9.31 0.87
C TYR A 23 3.71 8.21 -0.18
N GLY A 24 4.56 8.45 -1.20
CA GLY A 24 4.96 7.44 -2.17
C GLY A 24 5.65 6.23 -1.53
N ILE A 25 6.46 6.46 -0.49
CA ILE A 25 7.06 5.37 0.31
C ILE A 25 5.99 4.58 1.08
N VAL A 26 5.00 5.26 1.66
CA VAL A 26 3.87 4.59 2.33
C VAL A 26 3.07 3.75 1.34
N LEU A 27 2.81 4.26 0.13
CA LEU A 27 2.15 3.47 -0.91
C LEU A 27 3.00 2.26 -1.31
N TYR A 28 4.31 2.42 -1.47
CA TYR A 28 5.20 1.30 -1.73
C TYR A 28 5.09 0.23 -0.64
N GLU A 29 5.11 0.61 0.63
CA GLU A 29 4.96 -0.30 1.77
C GLU A 29 3.60 -1.03 1.73
N LEU A 30 2.50 -0.32 1.48
CA LEU A 30 1.18 -0.92 1.34
C LEU A 30 1.08 -1.92 0.18
N MET A 31 1.76 -1.65 -0.94
CA MET A 31 1.70 -2.51 -2.13
C MET A 31 2.69 -3.68 -2.09
N THR A 32 3.68 -3.65 -1.20
CA THR A 32 4.70 -4.71 -1.08
C THR A 32 4.59 -5.51 0.21
N GLY A 33 4.05 -4.90 1.27
CA GLY A 33 4.11 -5.44 2.63
C GLY A 33 5.51 -5.38 3.25
N GLU A 34 6.47 -4.69 2.61
CA GLU A 34 7.87 -4.60 3.05
C GLU A 34 8.34 -3.14 3.12
N LEU A 35 9.30 -2.89 4.02
CA LEU A 35 10.03 -1.62 4.01
C LEU A 35 10.90 -1.48 2.75
N PRO A 36 11.05 -0.27 2.20
CA PRO A 36 11.97 -0.04 1.10
C PRO A 36 13.41 -0.32 1.56
N TYR A 37 14.25 -0.76 0.61
CA TYR A 37 15.67 -1.06 0.86
C TYR A 37 15.94 -2.16 1.89
N SER A 38 14.99 -3.09 2.11
CA SER A 38 15.11 -4.22 3.04
C SER A 38 16.35 -5.12 2.84
N HIS A 39 17.03 -5.00 1.69
CA HIS A 39 18.28 -5.72 1.37
C HIS A 39 19.55 -5.00 1.86
N ILE A 40 19.45 -3.76 2.34
CA ILE A 40 20.58 -2.95 2.81
C ILE A 40 20.53 -2.86 4.34
N ASN A 41 21.52 -3.44 5.02
CA ASN A 41 21.56 -3.49 6.49
C ASN A 41 22.18 -2.21 7.13
N ASN A 42 22.81 -1.35 6.34
CA ASN A 42 23.46 -0.14 6.82
C ASN A 42 22.61 1.12 6.54
N ARG A 43 22.18 1.80 7.61
CA ARG A 43 21.39 3.03 7.53
C ARG A 43 22.11 4.16 6.79
N ASP A 44 23.39 4.39 7.07
CA ASP A 44 24.16 5.49 6.47
C ASP A 44 24.36 5.26 4.97
N GLN A 45 24.51 3.99 4.57
CA GLN A 45 24.53 3.61 3.17
C GLN A 45 23.22 3.97 2.46
N ILE A 46 22.05 3.71 3.07
CA ILE A 46 20.75 4.10 2.52
C ILE A 46 20.65 5.63 2.39
N ILE A 47 21.01 6.36 3.45
CA ILE A 47 21.00 7.83 3.45
C ILE A 47 21.87 8.36 2.30
N PHE A 48 23.09 7.86 2.17
CA PHE A 48 24.01 8.25 1.10
C PHE A 48 23.46 7.93 -0.29
N MET A 49 23.02 6.70 -0.52
CA MET A 49 22.54 6.25 -1.83
C MET A 49 21.27 6.97 -2.26
N VAL A 50 20.32 7.21 -1.35
CA VAL A 50 19.09 7.96 -1.67
C VAL A 50 19.40 9.43 -1.87
N GLY A 51 20.20 10.05 -1.00
CA GLY A 51 20.58 11.46 -1.10
C GLY A 51 21.32 11.79 -2.40
N ARG A 52 22.20 10.88 -2.85
CA ARG A 52 22.92 10.97 -4.14
C ARG A 52 22.09 10.53 -5.35
N GLY A 53 20.90 9.97 -5.14
CA GLY A 53 20.05 9.47 -6.22
C GLY A 53 20.54 8.17 -6.86
N TYR A 54 21.34 7.37 -6.18
CA TYR A 54 21.75 6.03 -6.62
C TYR A 54 20.72 4.95 -6.28
N ALA A 55 19.89 5.18 -5.26
CA ALA A 55 18.84 4.26 -4.86
C ALA A 55 17.44 4.84 -5.11
N SER A 56 16.48 3.96 -5.37
CA SER A 56 15.04 4.24 -5.40
C SER A 56 14.29 2.96 -5.00
N PRO A 57 13.05 3.04 -4.48
CA PRO A 57 12.29 1.85 -4.11
C PRO A 57 12.12 0.90 -5.29
N ASP A 58 12.29 -0.40 -5.06
CA ASP A 58 12.25 -1.41 -6.12
C ASP A 58 10.80 -1.74 -6.49
N LEU A 59 10.28 -1.08 -7.53
CA LEU A 59 8.90 -1.25 -7.98
C LEU A 59 8.62 -2.62 -8.61
N SER A 60 9.62 -3.50 -8.75
CA SER A 60 9.41 -4.89 -9.16
C SER A 60 8.81 -5.74 -8.04
N LYS A 61 8.98 -5.32 -6.77
CA LYS A 61 8.46 -6.01 -5.58
C LYS A 61 6.95 -5.84 -5.32
N LEU A 62 6.28 -4.95 -6.06
CA LEU A 62 4.82 -4.76 -5.92
C LEU A 62 4.10 -6.08 -6.23
N TYR A 63 2.96 -6.31 -5.56
CA TYR A 63 2.18 -7.54 -5.77
C TYR A 63 1.82 -7.78 -7.25
N LYS A 64 1.81 -9.05 -7.67
CA LYS A 64 1.69 -9.46 -9.08
C LYS A 64 0.50 -8.85 -9.82
N ASN A 65 -0.63 -8.68 -9.13
CA ASN A 65 -1.87 -8.14 -9.70
C ASN A 65 -2.04 -6.63 -9.46
N CYS A 66 -0.96 -5.91 -9.15
CA CYS A 66 -1.03 -4.47 -8.92
C CYS A 66 -1.50 -3.73 -10.18
N PRO A 67 -2.55 -2.90 -10.10
CA PRO A 67 -3.00 -2.09 -11.21
C PRO A 67 -1.85 -1.26 -11.78
N LYS A 68 -1.69 -1.26 -13.10
CA LYS A 68 -0.61 -0.51 -13.77
C LYS A 68 -0.64 0.98 -13.41
N ALA A 69 -1.83 1.55 -13.26
CA ALA A 69 -1.99 2.94 -12.83
C ALA A 69 -1.55 3.17 -11.37
N MET A 70 -1.75 2.21 -10.46
CA MET A 70 -1.20 2.29 -9.10
C MET A 70 0.32 2.22 -9.12
N LYS A 71 0.90 1.28 -9.88
CA LYS A 71 2.37 1.18 -10.02
C LYS A 71 2.99 2.46 -10.57
N ARG A 72 2.35 3.10 -11.55
CA ARG A 72 2.78 4.41 -12.09
C ARG A 72 2.67 5.51 -11.05
N LEU A 73 1.55 5.58 -10.32
CA LEU A 73 1.36 6.57 -9.26
C LEU A 73 2.46 6.49 -8.19
N VAL A 74 2.79 5.27 -7.73
CA VAL A 74 3.91 5.07 -6.79
C VAL A 74 5.22 5.57 -7.40
N ALA A 75 5.49 5.24 -8.66
CA ALA A 75 6.70 5.68 -9.38
C ALA A 75 6.81 7.21 -9.46
N ASP A 76 5.71 7.88 -9.78
CA ASP A 76 5.64 9.34 -9.92
C ASP A 76 5.84 10.04 -8.57
N CYS A 77 5.27 9.50 -7.48
CA CYS A 77 5.47 10.04 -6.14
C CYS A 77 6.92 9.91 -5.65
N VAL A 78 7.63 8.84 -6.03
CA VAL A 78 9.01 8.59 -5.56
C VAL A 78 10.10 9.09 -6.52
N LYS A 79 9.76 9.98 -7.46
CA LYS A 79 10.74 10.59 -8.36
C LYS A 79 11.80 11.39 -7.61
N LYS A 80 13.03 11.35 -8.14
CA LYS A 80 14.20 12.03 -7.54
C LYS A 80 14.08 13.54 -7.63
N VAL A 81 13.65 14.05 -8.79
CA VAL A 81 13.38 15.47 -9.04
C VAL A 81 12.03 15.82 -8.39
N LYS A 82 12.00 16.80 -7.49
CA LYS A 82 10.80 17.11 -6.68
C LYS A 82 9.69 17.69 -7.54
N GLU A 83 10.02 18.49 -8.54
CA GLU A 83 9.11 19.16 -9.46
C GLU A 83 8.36 18.20 -10.38
N GLU A 84 8.89 16.99 -10.59
CA GLU A 84 8.24 15.96 -11.38
C GLU A 84 7.20 15.14 -10.60
N ARG A 85 7.11 15.34 -9.28
CA ARG A 85 6.14 14.65 -8.42
C ARG A 85 4.78 15.34 -8.54
N PRO A 86 3.66 14.59 -8.59
CA PRO A 86 2.32 15.16 -8.59
C PRO A 86 2.01 15.82 -7.24
N LEU A 87 1.03 16.72 -7.21
CA LEU A 87 0.48 17.22 -5.95
C LEU A 87 -0.71 16.35 -5.50
N PHE A 88 -1.04 16.40 -4.20
CA PHE A 88 -2.12 15.61 -3.62
C PHE A 88 -3.47 15.68 -4.36
N PRO A 89 -3.92 16.81 -4.93
CA PRO A 89 -5.14 16.82 -5.75
C PRO A 89 -5.08 15.85 -6.94
N GLN A 90 -3.94 15.79 -7.64
CA GLN A 90 -3.75 14.88 -8.77
C GLN A 90 -3.63 13.42 -8.32
N ILE A 91 -2.99 13.19 -7.17
CA ILE A 91 -2.87 11.88 -6.53
C ILE A 91 -4.26 11.35 -6.16
N LEU A 92 -5.08 12.17 -5.49
CA LEU A 92 -6.44 11.83 -5.09
C LEU A 92 -7.29 11.46 -6.30
N SER A 93 -7.33 12.31 -7.33
CA SER A 93 -8.07 12.01 -8.57
C SER A 93 -7.62 10.72 -9.23
N SER A 94 -6.31 10.41 -9.20
CA SER A 94 -5.77 9.15 -9.73
C SER A 94 -6.23 7.94 -8.92
N ILE A 95 -6.27 8.05 -7.59
CA ILE A 95 -6.72 7.00 -6.68
C ILE A 95 -8.22 6.76 -6.81
N GLU A 96 -9.04 7.81 -6.89
CA GLU A 96 -10.49 7.70 -7.07
C GLU A 96 -10.83 7.01 -8.40
N LEU A 97 -10.18 7.43 -9.49
CA LEU A 97 -10.34 6.81 -10.80
C LEU A 97 -9.97 5.31 -10.76
N LEU A 98 -8.88 4.98 -10.07
CA LEU A 98 -8.46 3.59 -9.83
C LEU A 98 -9.53 2.82 -9.05
N GLN A 99 -10.05 3.38 -7.96
CA GLN A 99 -11.07 2.73 -7.13
C GLN A 99 -12.35 2.39 -7.93
N HIS A 100 -12.77 3.27 -8.83
CA HIS A 100 -13.92 3.01 -9.72
C HIS A 100 -13.65 1.92 -10.77
N SER A 101 -12.38 1.76 -11.19
CA SER A 101 -11.98 0.75 -12.18
C SER A 101 -11.75 -0.64 -11.59
N LEU A 102 -11.55 -0.74 -10.27
CA LEU A 102 -11.30 -2.00 -9.60
C LEU A 102 -12.60 -2.80 -9.40
N PRO A 103 -12.57 -4.14 -9.54
CA PRO A 103 -13.72 -4.97 -9.26
C PRO A 103 -14.13 -4.76 -7.81
N LYS A 104 -15.41 -4.43 -7.59
CA LYS A 104 -15.97 -4.33 -6.24
C LYS A 104 -15.77 -5.69 -5.56
N ILE A 105 -15.17 -5.67 -4.36
CA ILE A 105 -15.04 -6.87 -3.55
C ILE A 105 -16.46 -7.28 -3.16
N ASN A 106 -17.03 -8.23 -3.90
CA ASN A 106 -18.17 -9.00 -3.42
C ASN A 106 -17.60 -9.89 -2.31
N ARG A 107 -17.63 -9.39 -1.07
CA ARG A 107 -17.55 -10.29 0.07
C ARG A 107 -18.63 -11.34 -0.19
N SER A 108 -18.27 -12.61 -0.24
CA SER A 108 -19.26 -13.69 -0.24
C SER A 108 -20.22 -13.33 0.88
N ALA A 109 -21.45 -12.97 0.53
CA ALA A 109 -22.46 -12.73 1.53
C ALA A 109 -22.70 -14.10 2.15
N SER A 110 -21.99 -14.41 3.23
CA SER A 110 -22.43 -15.46 4.14
C SER A 110 -23.86 -15.07 4.45
N GLU A 111 -24.83 -15.93 4.12
CA GLU A 111 -26.21 -15.63 4.52
C GLU A 111 -26.19 -15.37 6.03
N PRO A 112 -26.69 -14.22 6.49
CA PRO A 112 -26.78 -13.98 7.92
C PRO A 112 -27.63 -15.09 8.50
N SER A 113 -27.06 -15.91 9.38
CA SER A 113 -27.78 -17.04 9.98
C SER A 113 -28.93 -16.49 10.84
N LEU A 114 -30.14 -16.44 10.27
CA LEU A 114 -31.35 -15.97 10.95
C LEU A 114 -31.79 -16.89 12.11
N HIS A 115 -31.22 -18.09 12.22
CA HIS A 115 -31.61 -19.11 13.20
C HIS A 115 -31.22 -18.79 14.66
N ARG A 116 -30.48 -17.71 14.95
CA ARG A 116 -30.09 -17.37 16.33
C ARG A 116 -31.09 -16.45 17.06
N ALA A 117 -31.99 -15.78 16.35
CA ALA A 117 -32.87 -14.77 16.96
C ALA A 117 -34.25 -15.27 17.38
N ALA A 118 -34.60 -16.54 17.13
CA ALA A 118 -35.97 -17.05 17.35
C ALA A 118 -36.12 -18.09 18.47
N HIS A 119 -35.03 -18.61 19.05
CA HIS A 119 -35.12 -19.64 20.10
C HIS A 119 -34.37 -19.21 21.36
N THR A 120 -35.03 -18.39 22.18
CA THR A 120 -34.72 -18.22 23.61
C THR A 120 -35.36 -19.28 24.50
N GLU A 121 -35.93 -20.34 23.94
CA GLU A 121 -36.37 -21.50 24.72
C GLU A 121 -35.86 -22.77 24.01
N ASP A 122 -34.71 -23.26 24.50
CA ASP A 122 -34.54 -24.62 24.99
C ASP A 122 -33.05 -24.98 25.02
N ILE A 123 -32.49 -24.93 26.22
CA ILE A 123 -31.24 -25.60 26.56
C ILE A 123 -31.53 -27.10 26.49
N ASN A 124 -31.05 -27.81 25.45
CA ASN A 124 -30.47 -29.16 25.60
C ASN A 124 -29.79 -29.72 24.34
N ALA A 125 -28.54 -30.12 24.58
CA ALA A 125 -27.78 -31.26 24.05
C ALA A 125 -27.85 -31.65 22.55
N CYS A 126 -26.65 -31.59 21.94
CA CYS A 126 -26.12 -32.55 20.97
C CYS A 126 -26.80 -32.64 19.58
N THR A 127 -26.23 -31.95 18.60
CA THR A 127 -25.99 -32.56 17.28
C THR A 127 -24.69 -32.04 16.67
N LEU A 128 -23.73 -32.96 16.58
CA LEU A 128 -22.54 -32.86 15.74
C LEU A 128 -22.99 -32.65 14.28
N THR A 129 -22.50 -31.59 13.61
CA THR A 129 -22.35 -31.65 12.16
C THR A 129 -20.97 -31.14 11.78
N THR A 130 -20.27 -32.02 11.08
CA THR A 130 -18.87 -32.00 10.69
C THR A 130 -18.69 -30.97 9.58
N SER A 131 -17.80 -29.99 9.79
CA SER A 131 -17.35 -29.08 8.72
C SER A 131 -16.52 -29.87 7.69
N PRO A 132 -16.86 -29.87 6.39
CA PRO A 132 -15.94 -30.37 5.38
C PRO A 132 -14.90 -29.28 5.11
N ARG A 133 -13.64 -29.55 5.50
CA ARG A 133 -12.48 -28.79 5.07
C ARG A 133 -12.40 -28.85 3.54
N LEU A 134 -12.38 -27.68 2.89
CA LEU A 134 -12.02 -27.57 1.48
C LEU A 134 -10.53 -27.95 1.31
N PRO A 135 -10.17 -28.79 0.32
CA PRO A 135 -8.79 -29.06 -0.01
C PRO A 135 -8.18 -27.84 -0.72
N VAL A 136 -7.02 -27.43 -0.24
CA VAL A 136 -6.14 -26.46 -0.91
C VAL A 136 -5.45 -27.21 -2.05
N PHE A 137 -5.61 -26.72 -3.28
CA PHE A 137 -4.73 -27.01 -4.41
C PHE A 137 -3.69 -25.90 -4.54
#